data_AF-A0A259IKS3-F1
#
_entry.id   AF-A0A259IKS3-F1
#
_cell.length_a   1.000
_cell.length_b   1.000
_cell.length_c   1.000
_cell.angle_alpha   90.00
_cell.angle_beta   90.00
_cell.angle_gamma   90.00
#
_symmetry.space_group_name_H-M   'P 1'
#
loop_
_entity.id
_entity.type
_entity.pdbx_description
1 polymer ?
#
loop_
_entity_poly.entity_id
_entity_poly.type
_entity_poly.pdbx_seq_one_letter_code
_entity_poly.pdbx_strand_id
1 'polypeptide(L)'
;MRCVRAALLILLVAAVPAAAGDPVRALPAPQIAGAMLEPVAYDAIPGWRADDARAAFTVFLNSCGALEQRPAETGPVSTPQLRAGLEAACRNARALGPVVPDVTVARLFFEANFRPFRIVPERNPPGFLTGYYEPEVEGSATRTAEFGVPVYARPDDLIASRPASDGNRGAVMRREGDALVPYHDRAGIEDGALAGRGLEVAWIAHPVD
;
A
#
# COMPACT_ATOMS: atom_id res chain seq x y z
N MET A 1 -38.00 60.65 -41.26
CA MET A 1 -37.72 59.33 -41.86
C MET A 1 -36.86 58.52 -40.90
N ARG A 2 -37.26 57.25 -40.70
CA ARG A 2 -36.55 56.12 -40.06
C ARG A 2 -36.44 56.10 -38.52
N CYS A 3 -37.30 55.25 -37.96
CA CYS A 3 -37.20 54.59 -36.66
C CYS A 3 -35.85 53.90 -36.45
N VAL A 4 -35.32 53.98 -35.23
CA VAL A 4 -34.40 52.96 -34.69
C VAL A 4 -34.90 52.60 -33.29
N ARG A 5 -35.45 51.38 -33.15
CA ARG A 5 -35.80 50.78 -31.86
C ARG A 5 -34.52 50.17 -31.27
N ALA A 6 -34.03 50.72 -30.16
CA ALA A 6 -32.98 50.07 -29.37
C ALA A 6 -33.61 48.94 -28.55
N ALA A 7 -33.31 47.70 -28.90
CA ALA A 7 -33.69 46.53 -28.12
C ALA A 7 -32.66 46.34 -26.99
N LEU A 8 -33.10 46.53 -25.75
CA LEU A 8 -32.31 46.26 -24.57
C LEU A 8 -32.36 44.73 -24.30
N LEU A 9 -31.30 44.00 -24.67
CA LEU A 9 -31.13 42.60 -24.27
C LEU A 9 -30.73 42.55 -22.79
N ILE A 10 -31.66 42.19 -21.93
CA ILE A 10 -31.39 41.84 -20.53
C ILE A 10 -30.84 40.41 -20.53
N LEU A 11 -29.53 40.25 -20.33
CA LEU A 11 -28.94 38.96 -19.99
C LEU A 11 -29.37 38.58 -18.56
N LEU A 12 -30.33 37.67 -18.43
CA LEU A 12 -30.55 36.96 -17.17
C LEU A 12 -29.34 36.04 -16.93
N VAL A 13 -28.46 36.43 -16.02
CA VAL A 13 -27.50 35.51 -15.41
C VAL A 13 -28.30 34.62 -14.48
N ALA A 14 -28.59 33.39 -14.91
CA ALA A 14 -29.14 32.38 -14.03
C ALA A 14 -28.07 32.04 -12.98
N ALA A 15 -28.30 32.45 -11.74
CA ALA A 15 -27.52 31.99 -10.61
C ALA A 15 -27.75 30.48 -10.47
N VAL A 16 -26.78 29.68 -10.91
CA VAL A 16 -26.77 28.24 -10.63
C VAL A 16 -26.60 28.10 -9.12
N PRO A 17 -27.56 27.51 -8.39
CA PRO A 17 -27.38 27.28 -6.97
C PRO A 17 -26.18 26.35 -6.81
N ALA A 18 -25.17 26.79 -6.05
CA ALA A 18 -24.09 25.92 -5.63
C ALA A 18 -24.73 24.70 -4.97
N ALA A 19 -24.55 23.52 -5.56
CA ALA A 19 -24.99 22.28 -4.94
C ALA A 19 -24.39 22.26 -3.54
N ALA A 20 -25.25 22.27 -2.51
CA ALA A 20 -24.82 22.04 -1.15
C ALA A 20 -24.12 20.69 -1.15
N GLY A 21 -22.79 20.70 -1.02
CA GLY A 21 -22.01 19.47 -0.99
C GLY A 21 -22.55 18.56 0.11
N ASP A 22 -22.60 17.27 -0.17
CA ASP A 22 -22.99 16.29 0.84
C ASP A 22 -22.19 16.56 2.13
N PRO A 23 -22.85 16.55 3.31
CA PRO A 23 -22.16 16.79 4.56
C PRO A 23 -21.00 15.81 4.68
N VAL A 24 -19.80 16.32 4.99
CA VAL A 24 -18.60 15.51 5.19
C VAL A 24 -18.92 14.43 6.22
N ARG A 25 -19.10 13.19 5.76
CA ARG A 25 -19.43 12.07 6.63
C ARG A 25 -18.17 11.66 7.38
N ALA A 26 -18.02 12.14 8.61
CA ALA A 26 -16.95 11.72 9.49
C ALA A 26 -17.06 10.21 9.77
N LEU A 27 -16.08 9.44 9.35
CA LEU A 27 -15.97 8.05 9.76
C LEU A 27 -15.51 7.99 11.22
N PRO A 28 -15.95 7.00 12.02
CA PRO A 28 -15.33 6.72 13.33
C PRO A 28 -13.82 6.45 13.18
N ALA A 29 -13.05 6.74 14.23
CA ALA A 29 -11.64 6.38 14.26
C ALA A 29 -11.50 4.84 14.36
N PRO A 30 -10.56 4.21 13.64
CA PRO A 30 -10.34 2.78 13.77
C PRO A 30 -9.76 2.45 15.15
N GLN A 31 -9.96 1.21 15.60
CA GLN A 31 -9.25 0.67 16.75
C GLN A 31 -7.95 0.02 16.28
N ILE A 32 -6.84 0.29 16.96
CA ILE A 32 -5.54 -0.33 16.70
C ILE A 32 -5.18 -1.20 17.90
N ALA A 33 -4.87 -2.47 17.67
CA ALA A 33 -4.53 -3.39 18.76
C ALA A 33 -3.27 -2.90 19.50
N GLY A 34 -3.37 -2.74 20.83
CA GLY A 34 -2.24 -2.33 21.68
C GLY A 34 -1.87 -0.86 21.60
N ALA A 35 -2.71 -0.01 21.00
CA ALA A 35 -2.48 1.43 20.92
C ALA A 35 -3.78 2.26 20.91
N MET A 36 -3.71 3.47 21.48
CA MET A 36 -4.75 4.50 21.40
C MET A 36 -4.44 5.47 20.26
N LEU A 37 -5.49 5.99 19.62
CA LEU A 37 -5.40 7.09 18.65
C LEU A 37 -5.81 8.41 19.29
N GLU A 38 -4.87 9.34 19.39
CA GLU A 38 -5.11 10.71 19.87
C GLU A 38 -5.22 11.67 18.66
N PRO A 39 -6.35 12.34 18.41
CA PRO A 39 -6.47 13.31 17.33
C PRO A 39 -5.48 14.47 17.51
N VAL A 40 -4.82 14.89 16.44
CA VAL A 40 -3.94 16.07 16.45
C VAL A 40 -4.29 17.03 15.31
N ALA A 41 -3.84 18.28 15.40
CA ALA A 41 -3.89 19.21 14.27
C ALA A 41 -2.69 18.97 13.34
N TYR A 42 -2.83 19.32 12.06
CA TYR A 42 -1.71 19.24 11.10
C TYR A 42 -0.50 20.07 11.52
N ASP A 43 -0.72 21.26 12.09
CA ASP A 43 0.35 22.12 12.62
C ASP A 43 1.09 21.53 13.83
N ALA A 44 0.53 20.48 14.46
CA ALA A 44 1.21 19.75 15.53
C ALA A 44 2.12 18.63 15.00
N ILE A 45 2.17 18.39 13.69
CA ILE A 45 3.05 17.42 13.04
C ILE A 45 4.36 18.14 12.66
N PRO A 46 5.49 17.80 13.29
CA PRO A 46 6.78 18.40 12.94
C PRO A 46 7.10 18.18 11.47
N GLY A 47 7.49 19.24 10.77
CA GLY A 47 7.86 19.18 9.35
C GLY A 47 6.70 19.28 8.36
N TRP A 48 5.43 19.20 8.77
CA TRP A 48 4.28 19.18 7.85
C TRP A 48 4.29 20.29 6.79
N ARG A 49 4.54 21.53 7.22
CA ARG A 49 4.56 22.69 6.31
C ARG A 49 5.79 22.75 5.40
N ALA A 50 6.86 22.06 5.74
CA ALA A 50 8.11 22.05 4.99
C ALA A 50 8.22 20.82 4.05
N ASP A 51 7.43 19.77 4.32
CA ASP A 51 7.45 18.54 3.54
C ASP A 51 6.95 18.73 2.10
N ASP A 52 7.49 17.91 1.18
CA ASP A 52 7.06 17.89 -0.22
C ASP A 52 5.84 16.99 -0.39
N ALA A 53 4.67 17.58 -0.11
CA ALA A 53 3.39 16.89 -0.25
C ALA A 53 3.14 16.34 -1.67
N ARG A 54 3.85 16.82 -2.71
CA ARG A 54 3.72 16.30 -4.08
C ARG A 54 4.21 14.86 -4.17
N ALA A 55 5.35 14.55 -3.55
CA ALA A 55 5.92 13.20 -3.53
C ALA A 55 4.96 12.22 -2.84
N ALA A 56 4.43 12.61 -1.69
CA ALA A 56 3.42 11.83 -0.97
C ALA A 56 2.14 11.64 -1.82
N PHE A 57 1.66 12.69 -2.50
CA PHE A 57 0.49 12.62 -3.37
C PHE A 57 0.70 11.67 -4.55
N THR A 58 1.85 11.73 -5.23
CA THR A 58 2.19 10.82 -6.33
C THR A 58 2.16 9.37 -5.89
N VAL A 59 2.77 9.05 -4.75
CA VAL A 59 2.77 7.68 -4.19
C VAL A 59 1.35 7.25 -3.81
N PHE A 60 0.56 8.14 -3.19
CA PHE A 60 -0.83 7.86 -2.85
C PHE A 60 -1.68 7.54 -4.08
N LEU A 61 -1.57 8.35 -5.14
CA LEU A 61 -2.31 8.15 -6.39
C LEU A 61 -1.94 6.82 -7.07
N ASN A 62 -0.65 6.48 -7.12
CA ASN A 62 -0.18 5.19 -7.63
C ASN A 62 -0.78 4.01 -6.84
N SER A 63 -0.87 4.17 -5.51
CA SER A 63 -1.41 3.15 -4.61
C SER A 63 -2.92 2.96 -4.75
N CYS A 64 -3.66 3.94 -5.28
CA CYS A 64 -5.10 3.81 -5.50
C CYS A 64 -5.49 2.67 -6.46
N GLY A 65 -4.60 2.26 -7.38
CA GLY A 65 -4.83 1.09 -8.24
C GLY A 65 -4.90 -0.23 -7.46
N ALA A 66 -4.19 -0.34 -6.33
CA ALA A 66 -4.20 -1.54 -5.50
C ALA A 66 -5.56 -1.79 -4.81
N LEU A 67 -6.39 -0.75 -4.64
CA LEU A 67 -7.74 -0.89 -4.07
C LEU A 67 -8.75 -1.49 -5.05
N GLU A 68 -8.45 -1.51 -6.34
CA GLU A 68 -9.31 -2.10 -7.38
C GLU A 68 -9.19 -3.62 -7.38
N GLN A 69 -7.98 -4.10 -7.10
CA GLN A 69 -7.74 -5.49 -6.77
C GLN A 69 -8.31 -5.71 -5.38
N ARG A 70 -9.11 -6.76 -5.18
CA ARG A 70 -9.79 -7.03 -3.91
C ARG A 70 -9.01 -8.10 -3.14
N PRO A 71 -7.84 -7.81 -2.53
CA PRO A 71 -7.26 -8.77 -1.61
C PRO A 71 -8.23 -8.96 -0.43
N ALA A 72 -8.35 -10.19 0.05
CA ALA A 72 -9.05 -10.43 1.30
C ALA A 72 -8.35 -9.61 2.40
N GLU A 73 -9.11 -8.76 3.10
CA GLU A 73 -8.62 -8.05 4.28
C GLU A 73 -8.26 -9.11 5.32
N THR A 74 -6.96 -9.36 5.48
CA THR A 74 -6.40 -10.31 6.44
C THR A 74 -5.60 -9.49 7.44
N GLY A 75 -5.99 -9.56 8.71
CA GLY A 75 -5.38 -8.77 9.76
C GLY A 75 -6.10 -8.98 11.11
N PRO A 76 -5.52 -8.49 12.21
CA PRO A 76 -6.19 -8.49 13.51
C PRO A 76 -7.54 -7.78 13.44
N VAL A 77 -8.39 -7.97 14.46
CA VAL A 77 -9.75 -7.39 14.60
C VAL A 77 -9.82 -5.85 14.38
N SER A 78 -8.67 -5.19 14.29
CA SER A 78 -8.45 -3.82 13.82
C SER A 78 -8.73 -3.54 12.32
N THR A 79 -9.29 -4.47 11.54
CA THR A 79 -9.49 -4.30 10.08
C THR A 79 -10.90 -4.77 9.69
N PRO A 80 -11.83 -3.95 9.09
CA PRO A 80 -11.68 -2.62 8.47
C PRO A 80 -12.87 -1.61 8.61
N GLN A 81 -12.58 -0.35 8.96
CA GLN A 81 -13.46 0.81 8.70
C GLN A 81 -12.82 1.86 7.79
N LEU A 82 -11.61 1.60 7.29
CA LEU A 82 -10.81 2.56 6.52
C LEU A 82 -11.08 2.52 5.02
N ARG A 83 -11.55 1.38 4.49
CA ARG A 83 -11.73 1.17 3.05
C ARG A 83 -12.62 2.24 2.41
N ALA A 84 -13.77 2.53 3.01
CA ALA A 84 -14.67 3.57 2.50
C ALA A 84 -14.02 4.96 2.47
N GLY A 85 -13.18 5.28 3.47
CA GLY A 85 -12.41 6.52 3.51
C GLY A 85 -11.31 6.56 2.44
N LEU A 86 -10.58 5.46 2.26
CA LEU A 86 -9.56 5.33 1.23
C LEU A 86 -10.15 5.41 -0.19
N GLU A 87 -11.29 4.77 -0.44
CA GLU A 87 -12.01 4.89 -1.71
C GLU A 87 -12.43 6.33 -1.99
N ALA A 88 -12.94 7.05 -0.97
CA ALA A 88 -13.30 8.45 -1.10
C ALA A 88 -12.08 9.33 -1.40
N ALA A 89 -10.98 9.17 -0.65
CA ALA A 89 -9.74 9.89 -0.88
C ALA A 89 -9.15 9.59 -2.27
N CYS A 90 -9.19 8.34 -2.73
CA CYS A 90 -8.74 7.96 -4.07
C CYS A 90 -9.60 8.55 -5.18
N ARG A 91 -10.93 8.63 -5.01
CA ARG A 91 -11.80 9.35 -5.95
C ARG A 91 -11.43 10.83 -6.03
N ASN A 92 -11.22 11.47 -4.88
CA ASN A 92 -10.86 12.88 -4.81
C ASN A 92 -9.46 13.15 -5.38
N ALA A 93 -8.49 12.26 -5.16
CA ALA A 93 -7.16 12.36 -5.75
C ALA A 93 -7.23 12.29 -7.29
N ARG A 94 -7.98 11.32 -7.83
CA ARG A 94 -8.18 11.17 -9.28
C ARG A 94 -8.91 12.35 -9.90
N ALA A 95 -9.80 12.99 -9.16
CA ALA A 95 -10.54 14.17 -9.61
C ALA A 95 -9.63 15.42 -9.81
N LEU A 96 -8.44 15.45 -9.20
CA LEU A 96 -7.44 16.49 -9.47
C LEU A 96 -6.76 16.34 -10.84
N GLY A 97 -6.97 15.21 -11.53
CA GLY A 97 -6.46 14.94 -12.86
C GLY A 97 -5.13 14.18 -12.87
N PRO A 98 -4.57 13.93 -14.06
CA PRO A 98 -3.37 13.10 -14.23
C PRO A 98 -2.06 13.85 -13.92
N VAL A 99 -2.11 15.18 -13.81
CA VAL A 99 -0.94 16.00 -13.52
C VAL A 99 -0.79 16.11 -12.01
N VAL A 100 0.41 15.83 -11.50
CA VAL A 100 0.71 16.00 -10.07
C VAL A 100 0.49 17.49 -9.71
N PRO A 101 -0.36 17.78 -8.71
CA PRO A 101 -0.63 19.15 -8.29
C PRO A 101 0.63 19.83 -7.74
N ASP A 102 0.59 21.16 -7.62
CA ASP A 102 1.63 21.87 -6.86
C ASP A 102 1.61 21.48 -5.37
N VAL A 103 2.66 21.86 -4.63
CA VAL A 103 2.84 21.49 -3.23
C VAL A 103 1.71 21.99 -2.32
N THR A 104 1.08 23.12 -2.65
CA THR A 104 -0.03 23.68 -1.86
C THR A 104 -1.28 22.85 -2.06
N VAL A 105 -1.64 22.55 -3.31
CA VAL A 105 -2.81 21.72 -3.63
C VAL A 105 -2.63 20.29 -3.13
N ALA A 106 -1.42 19.71 -3.27
CA ALA A 106 -1.11 18.39 -2.73
C ALA A 106 -1.27 18.33 -1.20
N ARG A 107 -0.84 19.38 -0.49
CA ARG A 107 -1.03 19.47 0.96
C ARG A 107 -2.51 19.60 1.35
N LEU A 108 -3.23 20.51 0.69
CA LEU A 108 -4.67 20.70 0.91
C LEU A 108 -5.47 19.43 0.63
N PHE A 109 -5.04 18.60 -0.33
CA PHE A 109 -5.64 17.29 -0.56
C PHE A 109 -5.59 16.44 0.71
N PHE A 110 -4.42 16.30 1.36
CA PHE A 110 -4.33 15.52 2.59
C PHE A 110 -5.16 16.13 3.72
N GLU A 111 -5.09 17.46 3.90
CA GLU A 111 -5.87 18.18 4.92
C GLU A 111 -7.39 18.02 4.75
N ALA A 112 -7.87 17.96 3.51
CA ALA A 112 -9.29 17.79 3.20
C ALA A 112 -9.78 16.33 3.28
N ASN A 113 -8.89 15.34 3.12
CA ASN A 113 -9.27 13.93 2.97
C ASN A 113 -8.88 13.05 4.18
N PHE A 114 -7.97 13.52 5.04
CA PHE A 114 -7.42 12.75 6.14
C PHE A 114 -7.45 13.55 7.45
N ARG A 115 -7.56 12.81 8.56
CA ARG A 115 -7.42 13.33 9.91
C ARG A 115 -6.18 12.72 10.54
N PRO A 116 -5.22 13.53 11.03
CA PRO A 116 -4.03 12.98 11.67
C PRO A 116 -4.33 12.56 13.10
N PHE A 117 -3.76 11.42 13.48
CA PHE A 117 -3.80 10.90 14.85
C PHE A 117 -2.38 10.57 15.29
N ARG A 118 -2.03 10.92 16.53
CA ARG A 118 -0.85 10.38 17.21
C ARG A 118 -1.18 8.97 17.71
N ILE A 119 -0.34 8.01 17.35
CA ILE A 119 -0.44 6.63 17.84
C ILE A 119 0.26 6.56 19.20
N VAL A 120 -0.47 6.19 20.24
CA VAL A 120 0.03 6.09 21.62
C VAL A 120 -0.02 4.62 22.07
N PRO A 121 1.13 3.90 22.11
CA PRO A 121 1.17 2.51 22.56
C PRO A 121 0.70 2.36 24.01
N GLU A 122 -0.03 1.28 24.32
CA GLU A 122 -0.54 1.00 25.67
C GLU A 122 0.57 0.67 26.70
N ARG A 123 1.72 0.16 26.22
CA ARG A 123 2.92 -0.17 27.02
C ARG A 123 4.17 0.34 26.26
N ASN A 124 5.14 0.91 26.98
CA ASN A 124 6.41 1.57 26.55
C ASN A 124 7.09 1.00 25.26
N PRO A 125 7.92 1.76 24.48
CA PRO A 125 8.47 3.14 24.62
C PRO A 125 8.06 4.04 23.40
N PRO A 126 8.74 5.19 23.06
CA PRO A 126 8.45 5.94 21.82
C PRO A 126 8.51 5.03 20.58
N GLY A 127 7.78 5.40 19.52
CA GLY A 127 7.81 4.66 18.26
C GLY A 127 9.25 4.45 17.76
N PHE A 128 9.53 3.27 17.22
CA PHE A 128 10.84 2.90 16.68
C PHE A 128 10.74 2.72 15.17
N LEU A 129 11.62 3.39 14.43
CA LEU A 129 11.68 3.34 12.96
C LEU A 129 12.85 2.45 12.52
N THR A 130 12.56 1.48 11.66
CA THR A 130 13.55 0.66 10.94
C THR A 130 13.45 0.92 9.44
N GLY A 131 14.47 0.50 8.69
CA GLY A 131 14.47 0.52 7.23
C GLY A 131 14.60 -0.88 6.64
N TYR A 132 14.02 -1.08 5.47
CA TYR A 132 14.28 -2.22 4.58
C TYR A 132 14.60 -1.67 3.19
N TYR A 133 15.27 -2.48 2.36
CA TYR A 133 15.61 -2.12 0.99
C TYR A 133 15.45 -3.36 0.09
N GLU A 134 15.45 -3.14 -1.21
CA GLU A 134 15.54 -4.20 -2.23
C GLU A 134 17.01 -4.37 -2.61
N PRO A 135 17.68 -5.49 -2.28
CA PRO A 135 19.07 -5.69 -2.63
C PRO A 135 19.24 -5.91 -4.14
N GLU A 136 20.32 -5.36 -4.69
CA GLU A 136 20.76 -5.62 -6.06
C GLU A 136 21.94 -6.59 -6.01
N VAL A 137 21.80 -7.75 -6.66
CA VAL A 137 22.81 -8.82 -6.67
C VAL A 137 23.12 -9.22 -8.10
N GLU A 138 24.40 -9.37 -8.43
CA GLU A 138 24.81 -9.87 -9.75
C GLU A 138 24.46 -11.35 -9.89
N GLY A 139 23.93 -11.72 -11.06
CA GLY A 139 23.51 -13.08 -11.32
C GLY A 139 23.54 -13.44 -12.79
N SER A 140 23.39 -14.73 -13.06
CA SER A 140 23.32 -15.32 -14.39
C SER A 140 22.05 -16.16 -14.56
N ALA A 141 21.46 -16.12 -15.75
CA ALA A 141 20.35 -17.02 -16.12
C ALA A 141 20.81 -18.47 -16.30
N THR A 142 22.11 -18.71 -16.48
CA THR A 142 22.70 -20.05 -16.62
C THR A 142 23.83 -20.25 -15.61
N ARG A 143 23.97 -21.48 -15.11
CA ARG A 143 25.04 -21.82 -14.18
C ARG A 143 26.41 -21.67 -14.85
N THR A 144 27.35 -21.00 -14.17
CA THR A 144 28.74 -20.88 -14.62
C THR A 144 29.70 -21.23 -13.48
N ALA A 145 31.01 -21.12 -13.73
CA ALA A 145 32.02 -21.27 -12.67
C ALA A 145 31.95 -20.13 -11.62
N GLU A 146 31.47 -18.95 -12.03
CA GLU A 146 31.31 -17.77 -11.17
C GLU A 146 29.93 -17.73 -10.49
N PHE A 147 28.86 -18.03 -11.25
CA PHE A 147 27.49 -18.03 -10.76
C PHE A 147 27.05 -19.46 -10.45
N GLY A 148 27.34 -19.90 -9.22
CA GLY A 148 27.20 -21.28 -8.78
C GLY A 148 26.09 -21.56 -7.78
N VAL A 149 25.45 -20.53 -7.20
CA VAL A 149 24.40 -20.66 -6.17
C VAL A 149 23.01 -20.44 -6.79
N PRO A 150 22.08 -21.42 -6.72
CA PRO A 150 20.79 -21.32 -7.37
C PRO A 150 19.80 -20.43 -6.58
N VAL A 151 19.05 -19.60 -7.30
CA VAL A 151 17.82 -18.97 -6.80
C VAL A 151 16.65 -19.77 -7.35
N TYR A 152 15.81 -20.32 -6.48
CA TYR A 152 14.73 -21.22 -6.87
C TYR A 152 13.38 -20.50 -7.00
N ALA A 153 12.62 -20.86 -8.03
CA ALA A 153 11.18 -20.66 -8.08
C ALA A 153 10.49 -21.47 -6.97
N ARG A 154 9.24 -21.12 -6.66
CA ARG A 154 8.41 -21.91 -5.74
C ARG A 154 8.21 -23.33 -6.31
N PRO A 155 8.59 -24.40 -5.59
CA PRO A 155 8.35 -25.77 -6.04
C PRO A 155 6.86 -26.14 -6.04
N ASP A 156 6.42 -26.94 -7.02
CA ASP A 156 5.01 -27.38 -7.16
C ASP A 156 4.55 -28.31 -6.03
N ASP A 157 5.47 -29.05 -5.41
CA ASP A 157 5.20 -29.94 -4.27
C ASP A 157 5.18 -29.20 -2.93
N LEU A 158 5.40 -27.88 -2.91
CA LEU A 158 5.33 -27.05 -1.71
C LEU A 158 3.88 -26.74 -1.34
N ILE A 159 3.39 -27.50 -0.36
CA ILE A 159 2.05 -27.40 0.19
C ILE A 159 2.11 -26.50 1.43
N ALA A 160 1.79 -25.22 1.26
CA ALA A 160 1.65 -24.29 2.37
C ALA A 160 0.20 -24.31 2.87
N SER A 161 -0.02 -24.64 4.15
CA SER A 161 -1.32 -24.43 4.76
C SER A 161 -1.58 -22.94 4.95
N ARG A 162 -2.82 -22.50 4.72
CA ARG A 162 -3.21 -21.16 5.17
C ARG A 162 -3.03 -21.11 6.68
N PRO A 163 -2.34 -20.09 7.21
CA PRO A 163 -2.32 -19.91 8.64
C PRO A 163 -3.76 -19.73 9.17
N ALA A 164 -4.00 -20.12 10.41
CA ALA A 164 -5.17 -19.63 11.12
C ALA A 164 -5.13 -18.09 11.14
N SER A 165 -6.28 -17.44 11.36
CA SER A 165 -6.45 -15.98 11.27
C SER A 165 -5.55 -15.16 12.22
N ASP A 166 -4.70 -15.80 13.02
CA ASP A 166 -3.91 -15.27 14.12
C ASP A 166 -2.38 -15.40 13.93
N GLY A 167 -1.85 -15.58 12.72
CA GLY A 167 -0.42 -15.31 12.47
C GLY A 167 0.19 -15.93 11.22
N ASN A 168 1.53 -15.86 11.07
CA ASN A 168 2.30 -16.48 9.97
C ASN A 168 2.80 -17.90 10.34
N ARG A 169 1.94 -18.73 10.95
CA ARG A 169 2.31 -20.06 11.49
C ARG A 169 1.81 -21.24 10.64
N GLY A 170 1.57 -21.01 9.34
CA GLY A 170 1.18 -22.09 8.43
C GLY A 170 2.27 -23.15 8.33
N ALA A 171 1.88 -24.42 8.37
CA ALA A 171 2.80 -25.52 8.10
C ALA A 171 3.12 -25.55 6.60
N VAL A 172 4.41 -25.73 6.27
CA VAL A 172 4.86 -25.93 4.89
C VAL A 172 5.29 -27.38 4.77
N MET A 173 4.63 -28.13 3.89
CA MET A 173 4.71 -29.58 3.79
C MET A 173 5.01 -30.03 2.35
N ARG A 174 5.54 -31.24 2.19
CA ARG A 174 5.59 -31.97 0.92
C ARG A 174 4.96 -33.36 1.08
N ARG A 175 4.68 -34.03 -0.03
CA ARG A 175 4.21 -35.42 -0.04
C ARG A 175 5.39 -36.38 -0.21
N GLU A 176 5.40 -37.44 0.58
CA GLU A 176 6.37 -38.54 0.49
C GLU A 176 5.60 -39.87 0.58
N GLY A 177 5.39 -40.51 -0.59
CA GLY A 177 4.42 -41.60 -0.72
C GLY A 177 3.01 -41.13 -0.34
N ASP A 178 2.38 -41.83 0.61
CA ASP A 178 1.06 -41.46 1.13
C ASP A 178 1.12 -40.45 2.29
N ALA A 179 2.31 -40.13 2.80
CA ALA A 179 2.48 -39.25 3.95
C ALA A 179 2.67 -37.78 3.56
N LEU A 180 2.23 -36.88 4.44
CA LEU A 180 2.63 -35.47 4.43
C LEU A 180 3.71 -35.25 5.47
N VAL A 181 4.82 -34.67 5.06
CA VAL A 181 6.00 -34.40 5.90
C VAL A 181 6.41 -32.92 5.77
N PRO A 182 7.11 -32.33 6.76
CA PRO A 182 7.62 -30.97 6.66
C PRO A 182 8.43 -30.78 5.39
N TYR A 183 8.32 -29.62 4.74
CA TYR A 183 9.13 -29.31 3.57
C TYR A 183 10.64 -29.31 3.90
N HIS A 184 11.49 -29.40 2.88
CA HIS A 184 12.94 -29.33 3.09
C HIS A 184 13.30 -28.01 3.78
N ASP A 185 14.16 -28.08 4.79
CA ASP A 185 14.74 -26.91 5.42
C ASP A 185 15.86 -26.32 4.54
N ARG A 186 16.45 -25.21 4.99
CA ARG A 186 17.53 -24.53 4.27
C ARG A 186 18.68 -25.49 3.96
N ALA A 187 19.14 -26.26 4.96
CA ALA A 187 20.26 -27.17 4.80
C ALA A 187 19.96 -28.27 3.77
N GLY A 188 18.78 -28.89 3.84
CA GLY A 188 18.38 -29.89 2.85
C GLY A 188 18.28 -29.35 1.42
N ILE A 189 17.83 -28.10 1.25
CA ILE A 189 17.80 -27.44 -0.06
C ILE A 189 19.23 -27.17 -0.56
N GLU A 190 20.10 -26.63 0.29
CA GLU A 190 21.51 -26.34 -0.03
C GLU A 190 22.31 -27.62 -0.32
N ASP A 191 21.96 -28.75 0.31
CA ASP A 191 22.51 -30.10 0.05
C ASP A 191 21.94 -30.76 -1.22
N GLY A 192 21.07 -30.07 -1.96
CA GLY A 192 20.62 -30.47 -3.28
C GLY A 192 19.25 -31.17 -3.34
N ALA A 193 18.40 -31.06 -2.33
CA ALA A 193 17.04 -31.63 -2.37
C ALA A 193 16.19 -31.12 -3.54
N LEU A 194 16.52 -29.95 -4.11
CA LEU A 194 15.86 -29.38 -5.29
C LEU A 194 16.66 -29.50 -6.59
N ALA A 195 17.86 -30.08 -6.55
CA ALA A 195 18.76 -30.14 -7.70
C ALA A 195 18.17 -30.95 -8.85
N GLY A 196 18.34 -30.46 -10.09
CA GLY A 196 17.91 -31.17 -11.30
C GLY A 196 16.40 -31.12 -11.56
N ARG A 197 15.65 -30.33 -10.78
CA ARG A 197 14.20 -30.16 -10.95
C ARG A 197 13.82 -29.02 -11.93
N GLY A 198 14.81 -28.28 -12.44
CA GLY A 198 14.58 -27.16 -13.36
C GLY A 198 13.83 -25.98 -12.70
N LEU A 199 14.10 -25.77 -11.41
CA LEU A 199 13.46 -24.72 -10.61
C LEU A 199 14.31 -23.45 -10.53
N GLU A 200 15.53 -23.46 -11.05
CA GLU A 200 16.49 -22.36 -10.98
C GLU A 200 16.03 -21.20 -11.86
N VAL A 201 15.68 -20.06 -11.24
CA VAL A 201 15.33 -18.82 -11.96
C VAL A 201 16.55 -17.99 -12.31
N ALA A 202 17.60 -18.10 -11.51
CA ALA A 202 18.88 -17.44 -11.68
C ALA A 202 19.95 -18.17 -10.85
N TRP A 203 21.20 -17.79 -11.06
CA TRP A 203 22.34 -18.21 -10.27
C TRP A 203 23.11 -16.99 -9.79
N ILE A 204 23.43 -16.92 -8.50
CA ILE A 204 24.23 -15.85 -7.88
C ILE A 204 25.63 -16.35 -7.54
N ALA A 205 26.55 -15.41 -7.32
CA ALA A 205 27.95 -15.72 -7.05
C ALA A 205 28.17 -16.23 -5.62
N HIS A 206 27.52 -15.62 -4.63
CA HIS A 206 27.77 -15.87 -3.22
C HIS A 206 26.48 -16.20 -2.46
N PRO A 207 26.47 -17.19 -1.54
CA PRO A 207 25.26 -17.62 -0.84
C PRO A 207 24.79 -16.68 0.30
N VAL A 208 25.54 -15.61 0.56
CA VAL A 208 25.22 -14.61 1.61
C VAL A 208 24.51 -13.38 1.04
N ASP A 209 24.71 -13.12 -0.25
CA ASP A 209 24.12 -11.99 -0.98
C ASP A 209 22.66 -12.32 -1.34
#